data_AF-A0A940P4T5-F1
#
_entry.id   AF-A0A940P4T5-F1
#
_cell.length_a   1.000
_cell.length_b   1.000
_cell.length_c   1.000
_cell.angle_alpha   90.00
_cell.angle_beta   90.00
_cell.angle_gamma   90.00
#
_symmetry.space_group_name_H-M   'P 1'
#
loop_
_entity.id
_entity.type
_entity.pdbx_description
1 polymer ?
#
loop_
_entity_poly.entity_id
_entity_poly.type
_entity_poly.pdbx_seq_one_letter_code
_entity_poly.pdbx_strand_id
1 'polypeptide(L)'
;MHQAMVKIIIDRILSQFDSENRFCSDYLEVPLQQWEEWKRGSLAMQPEEMQKIKSLFSDYEWMLMQKIIKQTILFPEKRNYVVMEYKRVKSLIAKKWLQSGEATVELISQKDTYSKSPRAQSKEMINLKVSMEYGVWGYDDILEFSLPAVIQKQIEDSPVDLLEWVNENLTDTYVTNEDQE
;
A
#
# COMPACT_ATOMS: atom_id res chain seq x y z
N MET A 1 16.76 -5.22 8.71
CA MET A 1 16.32 -4.09 7.86
C MET A 1 15.79 -4.60 6.53
N HIS A 2 16.64 -5.20 5.69
CA HIS A 2 16.22 -5.74 4.39
C HIS A 2 14.99 -6.65 4.46
N GLN A 3 15.01 -7.66 5.34
CA GLN A 3 13.86 -8.57 5.52
C GLN A 3 12.56 -7.87 5.93
N ALA A 4 12.65 -6.77 6.70
CA ALA A 4 11.47 -6.01 7.09
C ALA A 4 10.89 -5.21 5.91
N MET A 5 11.77 -4.65 5.07
CA MET A 5 11.40 -3.98 3.82
C MET A 5 10.74 -4.96 2.84
N VAL A 6 11.37 -6.12 2.65
CA VAL A 6 10.87 -7.18 1.76
C VAL A 6 9.46 -7.60 2.15
N LYS A 7 9.18 -7.80 3.45
CA LYS A 7 7.83 -8.14 3.92
C LYS A 7 6.77 -7.11 3.52
N ILE A 8 7.06 -5.81 3.68
CA ILE A 8 6.10 -4.74 3.32
C ILE A 8 5.92 -4.67 1.79
N ILE A 9 6.99 -4.83 1.03
CA ILE A 9 6.93 -4.83 -0.44
C ILE A 9 6.10 -6.02 -0.95
N ILE A 10 6.31 -7.22 -0.41
CA ILE A 10 5.53 -8.40 -0.81
C ILE A 10 4.05 -8.19 -0.47
N ASP A 11 3.73 -7.67 0.72
CA ASP A 11 2.35 -7.34 1.07
C ASP A 11 1.69 -6.38 0.06
N ARG A 12 2.42 -5.31 -0.33
CA ARG A 12 1.94 -4.39 -1.38
C ARG A 12 1.77 -5.09 -2.72
N ILE A 13 2.70 -5.94 -3.13
CA ILE A 13 2.61 -6.70 -4.38
C ILE A 13 1.38 -7.61 -4.35
N LEU A 14 1.18 -8.39 -3.29
CA LEU A 14 0.05 -9.31 -3.19
C LEU A 14 -1.31 -8.59 -3.07
N SER A 15 -1.32 -7.32 -2.67
CA SER A 15 -2.52 -6.48 -2.73
C SER A 15 -2.89 -5.97 -4.14
N GLN A 16 -1.94 -5.98 -5.08
CA GLN A 16 -2.09 -5.43 -6.44
C GLN A 16 -1.99 -6.48 -7.54
N PHE A 17 -1.32 -7.60 -7.28
CA PHE A 17 -1.02 -8.66 -8.22
C PHE A 17 -1.41 -10.01 -7.64
N ASP A 18 -1.91 -10.91 -8.49
CA ASP A 18 -2.37 -12.25 -8.09
C ASP A 18 -1.24 -13.11 -7.48
N SER A 19 0.01 -12.86 -7.87
CA SER A 19 1.18 -13.55 -7.33
C SER A 19 2.47 -12.77 -7.59
N GLU A 20 3.50 -13.05 -6.77
CA GLU A 20 4.85 -12.55 -7.00
C GLU A 20 5.39 -12.94 -8.39
N ASN A 21 5.01 -14.10 -8.92
CA ASN A 21 5.43 -14.54 -10.24
C ASN A 21 4.89 -13.61 -11.34
N ARG A 22 3.59 -13.25 -11.29
CA ARG A 22 3.00 -12.29 -12.24
C ARG A 22 3.66 -10.92 -12.13
N PHE A 23 3.93 -10.45 -10.91
CA PHE A 23 4.67 -9.22 -10.71
C PHE A 23 6.07 -9.27 -11.37
N CYS A 24 6.81 -10.36 -11.17
CA CYS A 24 8.15 -10.53 -11.75
C CYS A 24 8.11 -10.59 -13.27
N SER A 25 7.19 -11.36 -13.87
CA SER A 25 7.14 -11.56 -15.32
C SER A 25 6.57 -10.36 -16.06
N ASP A 26 5.49 -9.76 -15.55
CA ASP A 26 4.68 -8.83 -16.32
C ASP A 26 5.02 -7.36 -16.01
N TYR A 27 5.58 -7.08 -14.84
CA TYR A 27 5.90 -5.72 -14.40
C TYR A 27 7.40 -5.49 -14.23
N LEU A 28 8.07 -6.32 -13.44
CA LEU A 28 9.50 -6.14 -13.15
C LEU A 28 10.37 -6.58 -14.34
N GLU A 29 9.89 -7.55 -15.12
CA GLU A 29 10.56 -8.17 -16.28
C GLU A 29 11.88 -8.88 -15.91
N VAL A 30 11.89 -9.53 -14.74
CA VAL A 30 13.07 -10.25 -14.21
C VAL A 30 12.76 -11.73 -13.95
N PRO A 31 13.77 -12.62 -14.02
CA PRO A 31 13.59 -14.01 -13.62
C PRO A 31 13.18 -14.13 -12.15
N LEU A 32 12.25 -15.05 -11.84
CA LEU A 32 11.81 -15.30 -10.46
C LEU A 32 12.98 -15.68 -9.53
N GLN A 33 14.02 -16.35 -10.05
CA GLN A 33 15.22 -16.65 -9.28
C GLN A 33 15.95 -15.39 -8.79
N GLN A 34 16.09 -14.37 -9.64
CA GLN A 34 16.68 -13.08 -9.28
C GLN A 34 15.86 -12.39 -8.19
N TRP A 35 14.53 -12.45 -8.29
CA TRP A 35 13.62 -11.96 -7.26
C TRP A 35 13.82 -12.67 -5.91
N GLU A 36 13.91 -14.00 -5.91
CA GLU A 36 14.15 -14.79 -4.70
C GLU A 36 15.53 -14.51 -4.07
N GLU A 37 16.58 -14.34 -4.89
CA GLU A 37 17.92 -13.98 -4.42
C GLU A 37 17.95 -12.57 -3.82
N TRP A 38 17.23 -11.62 -4.42
CA TRP A 38 17.06 -10.30 -3.84
C TRP A 38 16.29 -10.34 -2.53
N LYS A 39 15.18 -11.10 -2.42
CA LYS A 39 14.45 -11.27 -1.16
C LYS A 39 15.35 -11.81 -0.04
N ARG A 40 16.25 -12.73 -0.34
CA ARG A 40 17.26 -13.25 0.61
C ARG A 40 18.37 -12.25 0.95
N GLY A 41 18.53 -11.19 0.16
CA GLY A 41 19.60 -10.21 0.30
C GLY A 41 20.94 -10.70 -0.27
N SER A 42 20.92 -11.75 -1.10
CA SER A 42 22.10 -12.31 -1.75
C SER A 42 22.46 -11.58 -3.04
N LEU A 43 21.47 -10.91 -3.66
CA LEU A 43 21.62 -10.16 -4.90
C LEU A 43 20.98 -8.76 -4.75
N ALA A 44 21.61 -7.74 -5.33
CA ALA A 44 21.01 -6.42 -5.44
C ALA A 44 20.25 -6.29 -6.76
N MET A 45 19.08 -5.66 -6.70
CA MET A 45 18.33 -5.27 -7.91
C MET A 45 19.02 -4.10 -8.60
N GLN A 46 18.92 -4.05 -9.93
CA GLN A 46 19.37 -2.92 -10.72
C GLN A 46 18.60 -1.65 -10.34
N PRO A 47 19.18 -0.46 -10.57
CA PRO A 47 18.52 0.79 -10.24
C PRO A 47 17.12 0.93 -10.86
N GLU A 48 16.94 0.52 -12.12
CA GLU A 48 15.67 0.58 -12.84
C GLU A 48 14.61 -0.35 -12.22
N GLU A 49 14.99 -1.59 -11.92
CA GLU A 49 14.14 -2.57 -11.21
C GLU A 49 13.71 -2.03 -9.84
N MET A 50 14.64 -1.40 -9.12
CA MET A 50 14.36 -0.78 -7.83
C MET A 50 13.42 0.43 -7.97
N GLN A 51 13.52 1.21 -9.04
CA GLN A 51 12.57 2.29 -9.31
C GLN A 51 11.16 1.75 -9.58
N LYS A 52 11.02 0.67 -10.36
CA LYS A 52 9.73 -0.02 -10.56
C LYS A 52 9.13 -0.48 -9.23
N ILE A 53 9.93 -1.06 -8.34
CA ILE A 53 9.47 -1.48 -6.99
C ILE A 53 9.03 -0.27 -6.16
N LYS A 54 9.78 0.84 -6.20
CA LYS A 54 9.42 2.07 -5.47
C LYS A 54 8.10 2.66 -5.96
N SER A 55 7.84 2.64 -7.26
CA SER A 55 6.60 3.18 -7.85
C SER A 55 5.33 2.40 -7.48
N LEU A 56 5.45 1.28 -6.76
CA LEU A 56 4.29 0.64 -6.11
C LEU A 56 3.72 1.47 -4.95
N PHE A 57 4.50 2.43 -4.45
CA PHE A 57 4.18 3.30 -3.33
C PHE A 57 4.21 4.76 -3.79
N SER A 58 3.44 5.61 -3.12
CA SER A 58 3.71 7.05 -3.18
C SER A 58 5.05 7.39 -2.53
N ASP A 59 5.60 8.58 -2.82
CA ASP A 59 6.83 9.04 -2.17
C ASP A 59 6.68 9.09 -0.63
N TYR A 60 5.51 9.51 -0.15
CA TYR A 60 5.21 9.54 1.28
C TYR A 60 5.17 8.14 1.89
N GLU A 61 4.53 7.18 1.23
CA GLU A 61 4.46 5.79 1.67
C GLU A 61 5.85 5.14 1.70
N TRP A 62 6.66 5.39 0.67
CA TRP A 62 8.04 4.93 0.64
C TRP A 62 8.84 5.50 1.80
N MET A 63 8.73 6.80 2.06
CA MET A 63 9.36 7.44 3.23
C MET A 63 8.86 6.81 4.54
N LEU A 64 7.54 6.60 4.69
CA LEU A 64 6.94 6.01 5.89
C LEU A 64 7.49 4.59 6.14
N MET A 65 7.57 3.77 5.09
CA MET A 65 8.16 2.44 5.16
C MET A 65 9.62 2.52 5.67
N GLN A 66 10.44 3.42 5.12
CA GLN A 66 11.83 3.61 5.57
C GLN A 66 11.91 4.03 7.04
N LYS A 67 11.03 4.93 7.50
CA LYS A 67 10.94 5.33 8.91
C LYS A 67 10.65 4.14 9.81
N ILE A 68 9.70 3.28 9.43
CA ILE A 68 9.35 2.07 10.21
C ILE A 68 10.50 1.06 10.21
N ILE A 69 11.12 0.78 9.07
CA ILE A 69 12.25 -0.17 8.99
C ILE A 69 13.39 0.30 9.90
N LYS A 70 13.68 1.60 9.95
CA LYS A 70 14.70 2.16 10.85
C LYS A 70 14.34 1.95 12.32
N GLN A 71 13.06 2.08 12.70
CA GLN A 71 12.60 1.78 14.06
C GLN A 71 12.82 0.30 14.44
N THR A 72 12.75 -0.63 13.49
CA THR A 72 13.04 -2.06 13.75
C THR A 72 14.50 -2.36 14.10
N ILE A 73 15.40 -1.38 13.99
CA ILE A 73 16.77 -1.49 14.50
C ILE A 73 16.76 -1.29 16.02
N LEU A 74 16.00 -0.30 16.49
CA LEU A 74 15.87 0.05 17.90
C LEU A 74 14.98 -0.95 18.66
N PHE A 75 13.96 -1.47 17.98
CA PHE A 75 12.97 -2.41 18.51
C PHE A 75 12.88 -3.65 17.62
N PRO A 76 13.82 -4.61 17.74
CA PRO A 76 13.89 -5.79 16.88
C PRO A 76 12.62 -6.67 16.89
N GLU A 77 11.88 -6.68 17.99
CA GLU A 77 10.61 -7.39 18.16
C GLU A 77 9.56 -6.96 17.14
N LYS A 78 9.57 -5.68 16.74
CA LYS A 78 8.65 -5.13 15.73
C LYS A 78 8.84 -5.74 14.34
N ARG A 79 9.94 -6.45 14.07
CA ARG A 79 10.17 -7.14 12.79
C ARG A 79 9.21 -8.30 12.55
N ASN A 80 8.65 -8.87 13.61
CA ASN A 80 7.74 -10.00 13.52
C ASN A 80 6.38 -9.57 12.95
N TYR A 81 5.94 -8.36 13.26
CA TYR A 81 4.65 -7.79 12.86
C TYR A 81 4.80 -6.46 12.10
N VAL A 82 5.88 -6.32 11.32
CA VAL A 82 6.23 -5.06 10.66
C VAL A 82 5.21 -4.62 9.61
N VAL A 83 4.56 -5.57 8.93
CA VAL A 83 3.50 -5.29 7.94
C VAL A 83 2.29 -4.71 8.64
N MET A 84 1.80 -5.38 9.69
CA MET A 84 0.73 -4.88 10.56
C MET A 84 1.05 -3.49 11.11
N GLU A 85 2.27 -3.27 11.63
CA GLU A 85 2.67 -1.96 12.16
C GLU A 85 2.71 -0.88 11.06
N TYR A 86 3.15 -1.22 9.85
CA TYR A 86 3.08 -0.32 8.69
C TYR A 86 1.65 0.06 8.35
N LYS A 87 0.76 -0.92 8.21
CA LYS A 87 -0.67 -0.68 7.92
C LYS A 87 -1.33 0.17 9.00
N ARG A 88 -1.07 -0.13 10.28
CA ARG A 88 -1.59 0.61 11.44
C ARG A 88 -1.09 2.04 11.50
N VAL A 89 0.21 2.28 11.32
CA VAL A 89 0.76 3.66 11.35
C VAL A 89 0.23 4.46 10.16
N LYS A 90 0.17 3.84 8.98
CA LYS A 90 -0.40 4.45 7.77
C LYS A 90 -1.86 4.87 7.97
N SER A 91 -2.71 4.00 8.53
CA SER A 91 -4.10 4.33 8.80
C SER A 91 -4.25 5.43 9.87
N LEU A 92 -3.42 5.42 10.91
CA LEU A 92 -3.42 6.48 11.93
C LEU A 92 -3.01 7.85 11.36
N ILE A 93 -2.04 7.88 10.44
CA ILE A 93 -1.64 9.12 9.76
C ILE A 93 -2.79 9.63 8.89
N ALA A 94 -3.41 8.75 8.08
CA ALA A 94 -4.57 9.12 7.27
C ALA A 94 -5.71 9.68 8.13
N LYS A 95 -6.06 9.03 9.25
CA LYS A 95 -7.08 9.55 10.18
C LYS A 95 -6.71 10.95 10.71
N LYS A 96 -5.45 11.17 11.08
CA LYS A 96 -4.99 12.49 11.54
C LYS A 96 -5.07 13.57 10.46
N TRP A 97 -4.75 13.22 9.21
CA TRP A 97 -4.88 14.13 8.06
C TRP A 97 -6.32 14.53 7.81
N LEU A 98 -7.25 13.59 7.91
CA LEU A 98 -8.68 13.88 7.74
C LEU A 98 -9.24 14.74 8.88
N GLN A 99 -8.81 14.46 10.11
CA GLN A 99 -9.21 15.24 11.28
C GLN A 99 -8.68 16.67 11.26
N SER A 100 -7.60 16.96 10.51
CA SER A 100 -7.12 18.34 10.36
C SER A 100 -7.98 19.18 9.41
N GLY A 101 -8.85 18.54 8.62
CA GLY A 101 -9.71 19.22 7.63
C GLY A 101 -8.99 19.68 6.36
N GLU A 102 -7.71 19.31 6.18
CA GLU A 102 -6.90 19.72 5.01
C GLU A 102 -6.64 18.57 4.03
N ALA A 103 -7.12 17.37 4.34
CA ALA A 103 -6.97 16.21 3.47
C ALA A 103 -8.27 15.85 2.78
N THR A 104 -8.13 15.32 1.57
CA THR A 104 -9.22 14.84 0.73
C THR A 104 -9.21 13.32 0.67
N VAL A 105 -10.40 12.73 0.43
CA VAL A 105 -10.56 11.29 0.23
C VAL A 105 -11.25 11.05 -1.09
N GLU A 106 -10.69 10.15 -1.87
CA GLU A 106 -11.23 9.74 -3.15
C GLU A 106 -11.31 8.21 -3.21
N LEU A 107 -12.44 7.69 -3.69
CA LEU A 107 -12.61 6.26 -3.96
C LEU A 107 -12.37 6.00 -5.44
N ILE A 108 -11.25 5.35 -5.76
CA ILE A 108 -10.87 4.99 -7.11
C ILE A 108 -11.36 3.57 -7.38
N SER A 109 -12.44 3.47 -8.15
CA SER A 109 -12.95 2.19 -8.64
C SER A 109 -12.13 1.73 -9.83
N GLN A 110 -11.85 0.42 -9.93
CA GLN A 110 -11.11 -0.17 -11.07
C GLN A 110 -11.74 0.14 -12.45
N LYS A 111 -13.01 0.58 -12.50
CA LYS A 111 -13.70 0.99 -13.74
C LYS A 111 -13.23 2.34 -14.29
N ASP A 112 -12.67 3.21 -13.46
CA ASP A 112 -12.29 4.58 -13.87
C ASP A 112 -10.85 4.67 -14.39
N THR A 113 -10.05 3.61 -14.23
CA THR A 113 -8.65 3.58 -14.70
C THR A 113 -8.52 2.95 -16.09
N TYR A 114 -9.12 3.58 -17.10
CA TYR A 114 -8.73 3.29 -18.49
C TYR A 114 -7.36 3.92 -18.79
N SER A 115 -6.26 3.29 -18.38
CA SER A 115 -4.97 3.30 -19.13
C SER A 115 -3.84 2.51 -18.45
N LYS A 116 -3.32 1.52 -19.20
CA LYS A 116 -1.94 0.96 -19.19
C LYS A 116 -1.55 -0.20 -18.25
N SER A 117 -2.45 -1.08 -17.85
CA SER A 117 -2.11 -2.52 -17.90
C SER A 117 -3.38 -3.38 -17.97
N PRO A 118 -3.53 -4.27 -18.96
CA PRO A 118 -4.54 -5.31 -18.91
C PRO A 118 -3.89 -6.55 -18.33
N ARG A 119 -3.63 -6.64 -17.01
CA ARG A 119 -3.11 -7.87 -16.35
C ARG A 119 -2.97 -7.74 -14.82
N ALA A 120 -4.08 -7.73 -14.11
CA ALA A 120 -4.19 -8.26 -12.74
C ALA A 120 -5.68 -8.51 -12.50
N GLN A 121 -6.12 -9.74 -12.72
CA GLN A 121 -7.49 -10.17 -12.45
C GLN A 121 -7.41 -11.20 -11.34
N SER A 122 -7.55 -10.77 -10.09
CA SER A 122 -8.19 -11.52 -9.02
C SER A 122 -8.33 -10.62 -7.78
N LYS A 123 -9.49 -10.71 -7.12
CA LYS A 123 -10.06 -9.82 -6.09
C LYS A 123 -10.60 -8.50 -6.66
N GLU A 124 -11.93 -8.36 -6.63
CA GLU A 124 -12.59 -7.06 -6.78
C GLU A 124 -12.07 -6.19 -5.62
N MET A 125 -11.09 -5.34 -5.92
CA MET A 125 -10.48 -4.43 -4.96
C MET A 125 -10.80 -3.00 -5.38
N ILE A 126 -10.99 -2.13 -4.40
CA ILE A 126 -11.11 -0.69 -4.58
C ILE A 126 -9.90 -0.02 -3.96
N ASN A 127 -9.48 1.11 -4.53
CA ASN A 127 -8.39 1.90 -3.96
C ASN A 127 -8.98 3.17 -3.33
N LEU A 128 -8.81 3.32 -2.03
CA LEU A 128 -9.10 4.56 -1.33
C LEU A 128 -7.84 5.41 -1.28
N LYS A 129 -7.88 6.61 -1.86
CA LYS A 129 -6.77 7.56 -1.86
C LYS A 129 -7.05 8.66 -0.85
N VAL A 130 -6.12 8.89 0.07
CA VAL A 130 -6.13 10.03 1.00
C VAL A 130 -4.99 10.94 0.60
N SER A 131 -5.30 12.20 0.28
CA SER A 131 -4.32 13.17 -0.21
C SER A 131 -4.25 14.38 0.71
N MET A 132 -3.04 14.86 0.97
CA MET A 132 -2.77 16.13 1.62
C MET A 132 -2.12 17.06 0.60
N GLU A 133 -2.89 18.05 0.15
CA GLU A 133 -2.47 18.98 -0.89
C GLU A 133 -1.79 20.21 -0.27
N TYR A 134 -0.68 20.63 -0.87
CA TYR A 134 0.04 21.84 -0.43
C TYR A 134 -0.15 23.03 -1.37
N GLY A 135 -0.95 22.87 -2.43
CA GLY A 135 -1.09 23.87 -3.49
C GLY A 135 0.18 24.06 -4.33
N VAL A 136 1.12 23.11 -4.25
CA VAL A 136 2.38 23.11 -4.99
C VAL A 136 2.39 21.91 -5.93
N TRP A 137 2.63 22.18 -7.21
CA TRP A 137 2.47 21.21 -8.30
C TRP A 137 3.17 19.86 -8.03
N GLY A 138 2.36 18.83 -7.75
CA GLY A 138 2.83 17.45 -7.60
C GLY A 138 3.57 17.13 -6.31
N TYR A 139 3.54 18.02 -5.31
CA TYR A 139 4.16 17.79 -4.00
C TYR A 139 3.17 17.24 -2.97
N ASP A 140 2.02 16.76 -3.42
CA ASP A 140 0.96 16.26 -2.54
C ASP A 140 1.41 14.97 -1.86
N ASP A 141 1.14 14.89 -0.56
CA ASP A 141 1.40 13.70 0.23
C ASP A 141 0.21 12.75 0.09
N ILE A 142 0.45 11.54 -0.44
CA ILE A 142 -0.61 10.59 -0.80
C ILE A 142 -0.48 9.29 -0.02
N LEU A 143 -1.60 8.76 0.46
CA LEU A 143 -1.72 7.42 1.05
C LEU A 143 -2.80 6.62 0.31
N GLU A 144 -2.47 5.41 -0.14
CA GLU A 144 -3.40 4.58 -0.93
C GLU A 144 -3.76 3.26 -0.24
N PHE A 145 -5.03 3.03 0.03
CA PHE A 145 -5.51 1.82 0.71
C PHE A 145 -6.24 0.93 -0.29
N SER A 146 -5.66 -0.24 -0.57
CA SER A 146 -6.32 -1.29 -1.35
C SER A 146 -7.23 -2.09 -0.42
N LEU A 147 -8.53 -2.03 -0.68
CA LEU A 147 -9.59 -2.63 0.15
C LEU A 147 -10.45 -3.58 -0.68
N PRO A 148 -11.07 -4.61 -0.08
CA PRO A 148 -12.05 -5.44 -0.79
C PRO A 148 -13.24 -4.61 -1.29
N ALA A 149 -13.74 -4.88 -2.49
CA ALA A 149 -14.87 -4.16 -3.07
C ALA A 149 -16.18 -4.32 -2.28
N VAL A 150 -16.28 -5.30 -1.37
CA VAL A 150 -17.40 -5.41 -0.43
C VAL A 150 -17.57 -4.13 0.40
N ILE A 151 -16.46 -3.44 0.66
CA ILE A 151 -16.42 -2.18 1.40
C ILE A 151 -17.06 -1.05 0.61
N GLN A 152 -17.02 -1.09 -0.73
CA GLN A 152 -17.68 -0.07 -1.55
C GLN A 152 -19.19 -0.04 -1.25
N LYS A 153 -19.83 -1.21 -1.17
CA LYS A 153 -21.25 -1.30 -0.80
C LYS A 153 -21.48 -0.80 0.63
N GLN A 154 -20.59 -1.09 1.56
CA GLN A 154 -20.71 -0.59 2.93
C GLN A 154 -20.63 0.93 3.00
N ILE A 155 -19.80 1.57 2.16
CA ILE A 155 -19.71 3.02 2.06
C ILE A 155 -20.96 3.59 1.38
N GLU A 156 -21.44 2.99 0.29
CA GLU A 156 -22.64 3.43 -0.44
C GLU A 156 -23.92 3.28 0.40
N ASP A 157 -24.03 2.20 1.18
CA ASP A 157 -25.16 1.91 2.07
C ASP A 157 -25.03 2.60 3.44
N SER A 158 -23.86 3.18 3.75
CA SER A 158 -23.62 3.89 5.01
C SER A 158 -24.48 5.14 5.07
N PRO A 159 -25.15 5.43 6.19
CA PRO A 159 -25.85 6.70 6.39
C PRO A 159 -24.88 7.89 6.54
N VAL A 160 -23.57 7.63 6.49
CA VAL A 160 -22.48 8.52 6.86
C VAL A 160 -21.55 8.75 5.67
N ASP A 161 -21.06 9.98 5.49
CA ASP A 161 -20.19 10.38 4.38
C ASP A 161 -18.86 9.59 4.36
N LEU A 162 -18.25 9.45 3.19
CA LEU A 162 -17.01 8.69 2.94
C LEU A 162 -15.90 9.10 3.92
N LEU A 163 -15.76 10.40 4.19
CA LEU A 163 -14.78 10.94 5.14
C LEU A 163 -14.97 10.39 6.55
N GLU A 164 -16.22 10.33 7.01
CA GLU A 164 -16.56 9.89 8.35
C GLU A 164 -16.43 8.36 8.45
N TRP A 165 -16.85 7.62 7.41
CA TRP A 165 -16.61 6.18 7.32
C TRP A 165 -15.12 5.84 7.43
N VAL A 166 -14.24 6.57 6.73
CA VAL A 166 -12.78 6.36 6.79
C VAL A 166 -12.24 6.68 8.18
N ASN A 167 -12.71 7.76 8.81
CA ASN A 167 -12.27 8.15 10.14
C ASN A 167 -12.63 7.09 11.20
N GLU A 168 -13.76 6.41 11.06
CA GLU A 168 -14.20 5.38 12.00
C GLU A 168 -13.56 4.02 11.68
N ASN A 169 -13.70 3.53 10.44
CA ASN A 169 -13.54 2.10 10.13
C ASN A 169 -12.23 1.72 9.44
N LEU A 170 -11.43 2.69 8.94
CA LEU A 170 -10.27 2.39 8.09
C LEU A 170 -9.21 1.50 8.75
N THR A 171 -8.91 1.74 10.03
CA THR A 171 -7.83 1.00 10.69
C THR A 171 -8.18 -0.47 10.86
N ASP A 172 -9.38 -0.75 11.37
CA ASP A 172 -9.81 -2.12 11.60
C ASP A 172 -9.97 -2.86 10.28
N THR A 173 -10.60 -2.23 9.29
CA THR A 173 -10.77 -2.83 7.95
C THR A 173 -9.43 -3.10 7.26
N TYR A 174 -8.48 -2.17 7.34
CA TYR A 174 -7.20 -2.30 6.64
C TYR A 174 -6.23 -3.27 7.33
N VAL A 175 -6.32 -3.42 8.65
CA VAL A 175 -5.45 -4.32 9.43
C VAL A 175 -6.02 -5.75 9.49
N THR A 176 -7.33 -5.94 9.58
CA THR A 176 -7.97 -7.26 9.80
C THR A 176 -8.12 -8.13 8.54
N ASN A 177 -7.89 -7.59 7.34
CA ASN A 177 -7.97 -8.36 6.08
C ASN A 177 -6.91 -9.50 5.95
N GLU A 178 -6.09 -9.76 6.97
CA GLU A 178 -5.13 -10.87 7.01
C GLU A 178 -5.66 -12.14 7.72
N ASP A 179 -6.77 -12.07 8.47
CA ASP A 179 -7.26 -13.21 9.27
C ASP A 179 -8.19 -14.19 8.52
N GLN A 180 -8.37 -14.02 7.20
CA GLN A 180 -9.31 -14.83 6.40
C GLN A 180 -8.68 -15.63 5.23
N GLU A 181 -7.36 -15.78 5.17
CA GLU A 181 -6.68 -16.68 4.20
C GLU A 181 -5.79 -17.75 4.86
#